data_AF-A0A9W6ZTP2-F1
#
_entry.id   AF-A0A9W6ZTP2-F1
#
_cell.length_a   1.000
_cell.length_b   1.000
_cell.length_c   1.000
_cell.angle_alpha   90.00
_cell.angle_beta   90.00
_cell.angle_gamma   90.00
#
_symmetry.space_group_name_H-M   'P 1'
#
loop_
_entity.id
_entity.type
_entity.pdbx_description
1 polymer ?
#
loop_
_entity_poly.entity_id
_entity_poly.type
_entity_poly.pdbx_seq_one_letter_code
_entity_poly.pdbx_strand_id
1 'polypeptide(L)'
;MEVSQMVTQGVWKKDDALKQIPWFTDEIIKKARAKGVTSPFDILELEDDVRGEILSDYGDESTEMAEIAAFCNSFPTIEVGLSVVDADEITAGDPFRVSVKLQREVDEDDMEEDEVLGKVVSKRFPSEDKMESWWLVLGDEEKNKLYTVKRTSLAEAATLNLDSYAPEEVGEHELKLFLICDSYMGVDQEFVVKINVQEGGDSDEEEDSD
;
A
#
# COMPACT_ATOMS: atom_id res chain seq x y z
N MET A 1 0.88 7.50 8.79
CA MET A 1 -0.36 6.70 8.70
C MET A 1 -0.22 5.33 9.38
N GLU A 2 1.00 4.85 9.59
CA GLU A 2 1.37 3.60 10.28
C GLU A 2 0.72 3.33 11.65
N VAL A 3 0.36 4.37 12.42
CA VAL A 3 -0.33 4.16 13.73
C VAL A 3 -1.65 3.40 13.56
N SER A 4 -2.36 3.59 12.44
CA SER A 4 -3.60 2.86 12.14
C SER A 4 -3.34 1.36 11.98
N GLN A 5 -2.29 0.99 11.26
CA GLN A 5 -1.87 -0.40 11.05
C GLN A 5 -1.46 -1.03 12.39
N MET A 6 -0.68 -0.30 13.21
CA MET A 6 -0.24 -0.73 14.53
C MET A 6 -1.42 -1.02 15.48
N VAL A 7 -2.44 -0.16 15.49
CA VAL A 7 -3.66 -0.36 16.29
C VAL A 7 -4.47 -1.54 15.77
N THR A 8 -4.54 -1.70 14.44
CA THR A 8 -5.29 -2.78 13.79
C THR A 8 -4.66 -4.14 14.08
N GLN A 9 -3.35 -4.29 13.91
CA GLN A 9 -2.66 -5.56 14.07
C GLN A 9 -2.13 -5.79 15.50
N GLY A 10 -2.21 -4.77 16.36
CA GLY A 10 -1.70 -4.82 17.73
C GLY A 10 -0.19 -5.08 17.79
N VAL A 11 0.57 -4.45 16.89
CA VAL A 11 2.04 -4.53 16.80
C VAL A 11 2.65 -3.13 16.78
N TRP A 12 3.93 -3.00 17.12
CA TRP A 12 4.66 -1.73 17.00
C TRP A 12 5.44 -1.65 15.69
N LYS A 13 5.70 -0.44 15.18
CA LYS A 13 6.58 -0.23 14.01
C LYS A 13 7.96 -0.90 14.13
N LYS A 14 8.49 -1.01 15.35
CA LYS A 14 9.79 -1.65 15.63
C LYS A 14 9.73 -3.18 15.68
N ASP A 15 8.53 -3.76 15.73
CA ASP A 15 8.36 -5.20 15.72
C ASP A 15 8.55 -5.72 14.28
N ASP A 16 8.83 -7.02 14.18
CA ASP A 16 8.89 -7.71 12.91
C ASP A 16 7.50 -7.75 12.25
N ALA A 17 7.44 -7.51 10.93
CA ALA A 17 6.19 -7.53 10.17
C ALA A 17 5.45 -8.87 10.30
N LEU A 18 6.13 -10.01 10.48
CA LEU A 18 5.49 -11.32 10.64
C LEU A 18 4.73 -11.46 11.98
N LYS A 19 4.94 -10.56 12.94
CA LYS A 19 4.26 -10.58 14.25
C LYS A 19 2.78 -10.21 14.20
N GLN A 20 2.32 -9.69 13.06
CA GLN A 20 0.90 -9.46 12.80
C GLN A 20 0.14 -10.76 12.48
N ILE A 21 0.84 -11.79 11.99
CA ILE A 21 0.23 -13.08 11.67
C ILE A 21 -0.26 -13.73 12.97
N PRO A 22 -1.49 -14.27 13.01
CA PRO A 22 -1.98 -15.02 14.16
C PRO A 22 -1.00 -16.12 14.57
N TRP A 23 -0.83 -16.29 15.89
CA TRP A 23 -0.01 -17.36 16.49
C TRP A 23 1.51 -17.28 16.26
N PHE A 24 2.00 -16.32 15.47
CA PHE A 24 3.44 -16.14 15.28
C PHE A 24 4.10 -15.62 16.56
N THR A 25 4.91 -16.49 17.19
CA THR A 25 5.78 -16.16 18.31
C THR A 25 7.14 -15.66 17.82
N ASP A 26 7.91 -15.01 18.69
CA ASP A 26 9.27 -14.57 18.34
C ASP A 26 10.19 -15.75 17.92
N GLU A 27 9.91 -16.98 18.41
CA GLU A 27 10.64 -18.20 18.02
C GLU A 27 10.28 -18.63 16.58
N ILE A 28 8.99 -18.65 16.23
CA ILE A 28 8.51 -18.96 14.89
C ILE A 28 9.04 -17.94 13.89
N ILE A 29 8.98 -16.64 14.23
CA ILE A 29 9.50 -15.56 13.39
C ILE A 29 10.99 -15.78 13.12
N LYS A 30 11.78 -16.15 14.14
CA LYS A 30 13.20 -16.43 13.97
C LYS A 30 13.46 -17.62 13.03
N LYS A 31 12.67 -18.70 13.12
CA LYS A 31 12.74 -19.84 12.18
C LYS A 31 12.39 -19.40 10.75
N ALA A 32 11.29 -18.66 10.58
CA ALA A 32 10.83 -18.15 9.29
C ALA A 32 11.89 -17.27 8.61
N ARG A 33 12.46 -16.31 9.34
CA ARG A 33 13.54 -15.44 8.85
C ARG A 33 14.78 -16.24 8.45
N ALA A 34 15.15 -17.28 9.20
CA ALA A 34 16.28 -18.15 8.85
C ALA A 34 16.07 -18.96 7.56
N LYS A 35 14.80 -19.15 7.16
CA LYS A 35 14.40 -19.80 5.90
C LYS A 35 14.13 -18.81 4.76
N GLY A 36 14.35 -17.51 4.99
CA GLY A 36 14.23 -16.48 3.95
C GLY A 36 12.85 -15.84 3.83
N VAL A 37 11.91 -16.12 4.74
CA VAL A 37 10.57 -15.49 4.74
C VAL A 37 10.71 -14.00 5.03
N THR A 38 10.25 -13.17 4.10
CA THR A 38 10.26 -11.72 4.17
C THR A 38 8.89 -11.13 4.54
N SER A 39 7.84 -11.67 3.93
CA SER A 39 6.45 -11.21 3.96
C SER A 39 5.49 -12.33 4.42
N PRO A 40 4.30 -12.01 4.97
CA PRO A 40 3.23 -13.00 5.18
C PRO A 40 2.87 -13.79 3.91
N PHE A 41 2.95 -13.17 2.74
CA PHE A 41 2.72 -13.82 1.45
C PHE A 41 3.66 -15.01 1.22
N ASP A 42 4.94 -14.85 1.54
CA ASP A 42 5.96 -15.88 1.33
C ASP A 42 5.64 -17.19 2.09
N ILE A 43 4.86 -17.14 3.18
CA ILE A 43 4.46 -18.33 3.96
C ILE A 43 3.59 -19.29 3.11
N LEU A 44 2.75 -18.74 2.24
CA LEU A 44 1.90 -19.52 1.34
C LEU A 44 2.74 -20.23 0.27
N GLU A 45 3.77 -19.55 -0.24
CA GLU A 45 4.63 -20.08 -1.30
C GLU A 45 5.68 -21.10 -0.83
N LEU A 46 5.87 -21.26 0.49
CA LEU A 46 6.82 -22.24 1.02
C LEU A 46 6.42 -23.67 0.65
N GLU A 47 7.43 -24.52 0.38
CA GLU A 47 7.23 -25.97 0.30
C GLU A 47 6.72 -26.52 1.65
N ASP A 48 5.87 -27.55 1.60
CA ASP A 48 5.19 -28.10 2.79
C ASP A 48 6.15 -28.59 3.88
N ASP A 49 7.31 -29.11 3.49
CA ASP A 49 8.35 -29.55 4.43
C ASP A 49 8.98 -28.35 5.18
N VAL A 50 9.29 -27.26 4.47
CA VAL A 50 9.81 -26.02 5.06
C VAL A 50 8.76 -25.36 5.94
N ARG A 51 7.50 -25.31 5.48
CA ARG A 51 6.37 -24.78 6.25
C ARG A 51 6.17 -25.58 7.54
N GLY A 52 6.24 -26.92 7.45
CA GLY A 52 6.17 -27.82 8.60
C GLY A 52 7.32 -27.68 9.59
N GLU A 53 8.53 -27.31 9.15
CA GLU A 53 9.64 -26.99 10.06
C GLU A 53 9.43 -25.67 10.83
N ILE A 54 8.83 -24.67 10.19
CA ILE A 54 8.57 -23.36 10.79
C ILE A 54 7.39 -23.45 11.76
N LEU A 55 6.29 -24.07 11.32
CA LEU A 55 5.02 -24.17 12.03
C LEU A 55 4.83 -25.51 12.73
N SER A 56 5.93 -26.21 13.04
CA SER A 56 5.97 -27.55 13.65
C SER A 56 5.14 -27.73 14.92
N ASP A 57 4.82 -26.62 15.59
CA ASP A 57 4.09 -26.60 16.86
C ASP A 57 2.58 -26.75 16.64
N TYR A 58 2.10 -26.57 15.41
CA TYR A 58 0.71 -26.70 14.99
C TYR A 58 0.55 -27.91 14.06
N GLY A 59 -0.60 -28.59 14.16
CA GLY A 59 -0.93 -29.65 13.22
C GLY A 59 -1.60 -29.08 11.98
N ASP A 60 -1.46 -29.74 10.82
CA ASP A 60 -1.99 -29.24 9.54
C ASP A 60 -3.51 -28.97 9.56
N GLU A 61 -4.27 -29.77 10.33
CA GLU A 61 -5.73 -29.62 10.48
C GLU A 61 -6.14 -28.78 11.71
N SER A 62 -5.21 -28.01 12.29
CA SER A 62 -5.50 -27.23 13.50
C SER A 62 -6.20 -25.89 13.19
N THR A 63 -6.92 -25.36 14.18
CA THR A 63 -7.55 -24.03 14.07
C THR A 63 -6.51 -22.92 13.88
N GLU A 64 -5.32 -23.08 14.46
CA GLU A 64 -4.21 -22.15 14.33
C GLU A 64 -3.71 -22.06 12.87
N MET A 65 -3.58 -23.20 12.20
CA MET A 65 -3.19 -23.24 10.78
C MET A 65 -4.24 -22.57 9.89
N ALA A 66 -5.53 -22.80 10.16
CA ALA A 66 -6.60 -22.12 9.44
C ALA A 66 -6.57 -20.59 9.63
N GLU A 67 -6.34 -20.11 10.85
CA GLU A 67 -6.21 -18.67 11.13
C GLU A 67 -4.97 -18.04 10.47
N ILE A 68 -3.85 -18.77 10.42
CA ILE A 68 -2.63 -18.33 9.72
C ILE A 68 -2.89 -18.22 8.22
N ALA A 69 -3.49 -19.26 7.61
CA ALA A 69 -3.81 -19.29 6.18
C ALA A 69 -4.77 -18.15 5.81
N ALA A 70 -5.85 -17.96 6.58
CA ALA A 70 -6.80 -16.86 6.36
C ALA A 70 -6.11 -15.49 6.39
N PHE A 71 -5.17 -15.28 7.33
CA PHE A 71 -4.41 -14.03 7.37
C PHE A 71 -3.55 -13.85 6.12
N CYS A 72 -2.80 -14.87 5.72
CA CYS A 72 -1.88 -14.78 4.59
C CYS A 72 -2.63 -14.58 3.26
N ASN A 73 -3.77 -15.25 3.06
CA ASN A 73 -4.61 -15.07 1.87
C ASN A 73 -5.22 -13.66 1.82
N SER A 74 -5.62 -13.12 2.98
CA SER A 74 -6.15 -11.75 3.06
C SER A 74 -5.08 -10.65 2.97
N PHE A 75 -3.79 -11.01 3.00
CA PHE A 75 -2.70 -10.05 2.98
C PHE A 75 -2.59 -9.42 1.59
N PRO A 76 -2.75 -8.08 1.46
CA PRO A 76 -2.99 -7.50 0.16
C PRO A 76 -1.74 -7.44 -0.72
N THR A 77 -1.91 -7.81 -1.99
CA THR A 77 -0.94 -7.58 -3.06
C THR A 77 -1.57 -6.67 -4.11
N ILE A 78 -1.06 -5.44 -4.23
CA ILE A 78 -1.62 -4.40 -5.10
C ILE A 78 -0.58 -3.99 -6.14
N GLU A 79 -0.89 -4.18 -7.41
CA GLU A 79 -0.15 -3.61 -8.53
C GLU A 79 -0.56 -2.14 -8.74
N VAL A 80 0.42 -1.26 -8.96
CA VAL A 80 0.22 0.17 -9.13
C VAL A 80 0.72 0.64 -10.49
N GLY A 81 -0.20 1.12 -11.32
CA GLY A 81 0.10 1.84 -12.56
C GLY A 81 0.08 3.35 -12.35
N LEU A 82 1.11 4.06 -12.81
CA LEU A 82 1.23 5.51 -12.62
C LEU A 82 1.42 6.24 -13.95
N SER A 83 0.70 7.36 -14.13
CA SER A 83 0.89 8.26 -15.26
C SER A 83 0.62 9.70 -14.87
N VAL A 84 1.54 10.61 -15.21
CA VAL A 84 1.30 12.05 -15.12
C VAL A 84 0.52 12.48 -16.36
N VAL A 85 -0.62 13.15 -16.15
CA VAL A 85 -1.46 13.66 -17.24
C VAL A 85 -0.81 14.91 -17.82
N ASP A 86 -0.71 14.97 -19.15
CA ASP A 86 -0.11 16.09 -19.88
C ASP A 86 1.28 16.48 -19.33
N ALA A 87 2.13 15.46 -19.09
CA ALA A 87 3.42 15.61 -18.41
C ALA A 87 4.38 16.64 -19.04
N ASP A 88 4.22 16.91 -20.33
CA ASP A 88 5.02 17.86 -21.10
C ASP A 88 4.46 19.30 -21.06
N GLU A 89 3.29 19.53 -20.46
CA GLU A 89 2.57 20.81 -20.42
C GLU A 89 2.38 21.34 -18.98
N ILE A 90 3.21 20.88 -18.04
CA ILE A 90 3.16 21.32 -16.64
C ILE A 90 3.89 22.65 -16.50
N THR A 91 3.16 23.68 -16.10
CA THR A 91 3.67 25.02 -15.86
C THR A 91 3.80 25.31 -14.38
N ALA A 92 4.75 26.17 -13.98
CA ALA A 92 4.93 26.59 -12.60
C ALA A 92 3.64 27.17 -12.00
N GLY A 93 3.26 26.69 -10.82
CA GLY A 93 2.04 27.14 -10.12
C GLY A 93 0.71 26.62 -10.69
N ASP A 94 0.71 25.98 -11.87
CA ASP A 94 -0.51 25.50 -12.51
C ASP A 94 -0.99 24.15 -11.95
N PRO A 95 -2.30 23.85 -12.07
CA PRO A 95 -2.84 22.54 -11.72
C PRO A 95 -2.21 21.43 -12.57
N PHE A 96 -1.77 20.35 -11.93
CA PHE A 96 -1.36 19.12 -12.60
C PHE A 96 -2.03 17.91 -11.96
N ARG A 97 -2.06 16.80 -12.71
CA ARG A 97 -2.76 15.58 -12.29
C ARG A 97 -1.88 14.35 -12.45
N VAL A 98 -1.84 13.54 -11.40
CA VAL A 98 -1.29 12.18 -11.44
C VAL A 98 -2.45 11.19 -11.44
N SER A 99 -2.51 10.34 -12.47
CA SER A 99 -3.46 9.22 -12.53
C SER A 99 -2.80 7.97 -11.98
N VAL A 100 -3.48 7.32 -11.04
CA VAL A 100 -3.03 6.10 -10.35
C VAL A 100 -4.04 5.00 -10.58
N LYS A 101 -3.61 3.89 -11.16
CA LYS A 101 -4.38 2.66 -11.32
C LYS A 101 -3.92 1.67 -10.25
N LEU A 102 -4.87 1.16 -9.49
CA LEU A 102 -4.65 0.12 -8.48
C LEU A 102 -5.34 -1.15 -8.96
N GLN A 103 -4.63 -2.27 -8.92
CA GLN A 103 -5.15 -3.59 -9.25
C GLN A 103 -4.76 -4.55 -8.13
N ARG A 104 -5.74 -5.16 -7.47
CA ARG A 104 -5.50 -6.25 -6.52
C ARG A 104 -5.17 -7.50 -7.32
N GLU A 105 -4.09 -8.17 -6.94
CA GLU A 105 -3.84 -9.53 -7.39
C GLU A 105 -4.74 -10.48 -6.61
N VAL A 106 -5.56 -11.23 -7.33
CA VAL A 106 -6.45 -12.26 -6.81
C VAL A 106 -6.17 -13.54 -7.57
N ASP A 107 -6.03 -14.64 -6.85
CA ASP A 107 -6.02 -15.97 -7.46
C ASP A 107 -7.47 -16.43 -7.59
N GLU A 108 -8.01 -16.39 -8.80
CA GLU A 108 -9.40 -16.77 -9.08
C GLU A 108 -9.69 -18.24 -8.76
N ASP A 109 -8.67 -19.11 -8.76
CA ASP A 109 -8.82 -20.53 -8.46
C ASP A 109 -8.91 -20.80 -6.95
N ASP A 110 -8.37 -19.91 -6.11
CA ASP A 110 -8.34 -20.03 -4.64
C ASP A 110 -9.40 -19.16 -3.93
N MET A 111 -10.14 -18.29 -4.65
CA MET A 111 -11.19 -17.47 -4.06
C MET A 111 -12.45 -18.29 -3.73
N GLU A 112 -12.87 -18.26 -2.47
CA GLU A 112 -14.15 -18.83 -2.06
C GLU A 112 -15.33 -17.96 -2.51
N GLU A 113 -16.50 -18.56 -2.84
CA GLU A 113 -17.69 -17.81 -3.31
C GLU A 113 -18.17 -16.72 -2.35
N ASP A 114 -17.91 -16.88 -1.04
CA ASP A 114 -18.31 -15.96 0.02
C ASP A 114 -17.17 -15.02 0.47
N GLU A 115 -16.01 -15.04 -0.20
CA GLU A 115 -14.87 -14.23 0.17
C GLU A 115 -15.11 -12.74 -0.10
N VAL A 116 -14.84 -11.90 0.91
CA VAL A 116 -15.05 -10.46 0.83
C VAL A 116 -13.71 -9.76 0.69
N LEU A 117 -13.40 -9.30 -0.52
CA LEU A 117 -12.16 -8.58 -0.81
C LEU A 117 -11.99 -7.35 0.08
N GLY A 118 -10.80 -7.22 0.66
CA GLY A 118 -10.44 -6.11 1.54
C GLY A 118 -11.00 -6.22 2.96
N LYS A 119 -11.61 -7.35 3.34
CA LYS A 119 -11.89 -7.63 4.75
C LYS A 119 -10.57 -7.82 5.50
N VAL A 120 -10.44 -7.17 6.65
CA VAL A 120 -9.21 -7.21 7.46
C VAL A 120 -9.25 -8.41 8.40
N VAL A 121 -8.20 -9.23 8.34
CA VAL A 121 -7.95 -10.28 9.32
C VAL A 121 -7.02 -9.72 10.40
N SER A 122 -7.51 -9.71 11.64
CA SER A 122 -6.70 -9.38 12.81
C SER A 122 -7.25 -10.05 14.05
N LYS A 123 -6.38 -10.77 14.75
CA LYS A 123 -6.71 -11.40 16.04
C LYS A 123 -6.82 -10.42 17.20
N ARG A 124 -6.23 -9.22 17.06
CA ARG A 124 -6.08 -8.24 18.15
C ARG A 124 -7.06 -7.06 18.02
N PHE A 125 -7.75 -6.94 16.89
CA PHE A 125 -8.74 -5.90 16.67
C PHE A 125 -10.13 -6.37 17.12
N PRO A 126 -10.92 -5.53 17.83
CA PRO A 126 -12.18 -5.98 18.43
C PRO A 126 -13.36 -6.13 17.46
N SER A 127 -13.21 -5.71 16.20
CA SER A 127 -14.29 -5.72 15.20
C SER A 127 -13.93 -6.65 14.05
N GLU A 128 -14.83 -7.60 13.79
CA GLU A 128 -14.73 -8.57 12.68
C GLU A 128 -15.14 -7.98 11.32
N ASP A 129 -15.76 -6.80 11.32
CA ASP A 129 -16.32 -6.13 10.13
C ASP A 129 -15.39 -5.03 9.59
N LYS A 130 -14.13 -4.99 10.03
CA LYS A 130 -13.19 -3.99 9.56
C LYS A 130 -12.83 -4.26 8.10
N MET A 131 -13.10 -3.27 7.26
CA MET A 131 -12.58 -3.22 5.89
C MET A 131 -11.29 -2.40 5.86
N GLU A 132 -10.38 -2.78 4.97
CA GLU A 132 -9.17 -2.01 4.73
C GLU A 132 -9.46 -0.76 3.91
N SER A 133 -8.60 0.23 4.07
CA SER A 133 -8.60 1.43 3.26
C SER A 133 -7.17 1.83 2.94
N TRP A 134 -7.01 2.48 1.79
CA TRP A 134 -5.73 2.88 1.24
C TRP A 134 -5.64 4.39 1.18
N TRP A 135 -4.47 4.91 1.54
CA TRP A 135 -4.09 6.29 1.29
C TRP A 135 -3.12 6.36 0.12
N LEU A 136 -3.44 7.22 -0.84
CA LEU A 136 -2.52 7.72 -1.84
C LEU A 136 -2.01 9.08 -1.39
N VAL A 137 -0.71 9.20 -1.16
CA VAL A 137 -0.06 10.45 -0.73
C VAL A 137 0.96 10.86 -1.77
N LEU A 138 0.76 12.01 -2.41
CA LEU A 138 1.78 12.63 -3.27
C LEU A 138 2.53 13.66 -2.45
N GLY A 139 3.86 13.60 -2.45
CA GLY A 139 4.71 14.50 -1.69
C GLY A 139 6.11 14.67 -2.26
N ASP A 140 6.82 15.67 -1.74
CA ASP A 140 8.26 15.84 -1.90
C ASP A 140 8.89 15.54 -0.53
N GLU A 141 9.66 14.45 -0.46
CA GLU A 141 10.26 13.98 0.78
C GLU A 141 11.42 14.88 1.23
N GLU A 142 12.22 15.39 0.29
CA GLU A 142 13.37 16.25 0.61
C GLU A 142 12.90 17.57 1.21
N LYS A 143 11.81 18.13 0.67
CA LYS A 143 11.19 19.38 1.17
C LYS A 143 10.19 19.13 2.30
N ASN A 144 9.93 17.86 2.67
CA ASN A 144 8.89 17.46 3.62
C ASN A 144 7.53 18.13 3.32
N LYS A 145 7.15 18.16 2.03
CA LYS A 145 5.95 18.85 1.53
C LYS A 145 4.94 17.84 1.00
N LEU A 146 3.72 17.89 1.53
CA LEU A 146 2.59 17.10 1.01
C LEU A 146 1.88 17.90 -0.08
N TYR A 147 1.72 17.30 -1.26
CA TYR A 147 1.02 17.88 -2.41
C TYR A 147 -0.46 17.53 -2.42
N THR A 148 -0.77 16.24 -2.22
CA THR A 148 -2.16 15.79 -2.15
C THR A 148 -2.27 14.49 -1.38
N VAL A 149 -3.45 14.24 -0.82
CA VAL A 149 -3.79 12.99 -0.13
C VAL A 149 -5.20 12.58 -0.49
N LYS A 150 -5.36 11.31 -0.86
CA LYS A 150 -6.66 10.72 -1.19
C LYS A 150 -6.82 9.39 -0.48
N ARG A 151 -7.96 9.19 0.16
CA ARG A 151 -8.34 7.92 0.78
C ARG A 151 -9.30 7.17 -0.14
N THR A 152 -9.12 5.87 -0.26
CA THR A 152 -9.99 5.00 -1.06
C THR A 152 -10.18 3.63 -0.40
N SER A 153 -11.24 2.94 -0.79
CA SER A 153 -11.42 1.50 -0.57
C SER A 153 -11.12 0.79 -1.89
N LEU A 154 -10.47 -0.36 -1.83
CA LEU A 154 -10.11 -1.13 -3.01
C LEU A 154 -10.75 -2.52 -2.93
N ALA A 155 -11.70 -2.77 -3.84
CA ALA A 155 -12.17 -4.13 -4.11
C ALA A 155 -11.13 -4.81 -5.02
N GLU A 156 -11.45 -5.01 -6.29
CA GLU A 156 -10.53 -5.60 -7.28
C GLU A 156 -9.65 -4.54 -7.96
N ALA A 157 -10.25 -3.48 -8.50
CA ALA A 157 -9.52 -2.45 -9.25
C ALA A 157 -10.08 -1.05 -9.00
N ALA A 158 -9.23 -0.03 -9.08
CA ALA A 158 -9.62 1.37 -9.01
C ALA A 158 -8.70 2.26 -9.84
N THR A 159 -9.25 3.32 -10.45
CA THR A 159 -8.45 4.41 -11.04
C THR A 159 -8.76 5.70 -10.30
N LEU A 160 -7.72 6.35 -9.80
CA LEU A 160 -7.81 7.54 -8.95
C LEU A 160 -6.95 8.65 -9.55
N ASN A 161 -7.55 9.82 -9.70
CA ASN A 161 -6.82 11.03 -10.05
C ASN A 161 -6.46 11.80 -8.77
N LEU A 162 -5.21 12.21 -8.72
CA LEU A 162 -4.59 13.05 -7.69
C LEU A 162 -4.31 14.41 -8.31
N ASP A 163 -5.15 15.39 -8.00
CA ASP A 163 -5.01 16.77 -8.44
C ASP A 163 -4.16 17.55 -7.41
N SER A 164 -3.22 18.36 -7.91
CA SER A 164 -2.42 19.28 -7.10
C SER A 164 -1.90 20.45 -7.96
N TYR A 165 -1.09 21.32 -7.38
CA TYR A 165 -0.46 22.46 -8.07
C TYR A 165 1.04 22.22 -8.20
N ALA A 166 1.59 22.53 -9.37
CA ALA A 166 2.99 22.34 -9.67
C ALA A 166 3.88 23.19 -8.73
N PRO A 167 5.12 22.75 -8.45
CA PRO A 167 6.12 23.62 -7.83
C PRO A 167 6.26 24.95 -8.57
N GLU A 168 6.58 26.02 -7.85
CA GLU A 168 6.91 27.34 -8.43
C GLU A 168 8.29 27.34 -9.13
N GLU A 169 9.17 26.43 -8.71
CA GLU A 169 10.51 26.29 -9.26
C GLU A 169 10.42 25.55 -10.62
N VAL A 170 10.93 26.17 -11.68
CA VAL A 170 11.03 25.56 -13.01
C VAL A 170 12.13 24.49 -13.04
N GLY A 171 11.90 23.41 -13.79
CA GLY A 171 12.85 22.32 -14.01
C GLY A 171 12.30 20.94 -13.63
N GLU A 172 13.20 19.96 -13.55
CA GLU A 172 12.85 18.59 -13.15
C GLU A 172 12.63 18.50 -11.64
N HIS A 173 11.50 17.91 -11.24
CA HIS A 173 11.19 17.58 -9.85
C HIS A 173 10.94 16.09 -9.70
N GLU A 174 11.54 15.50 -8.67
CA GLU A 174 11.31 14.12 -8.29
C GLU A 174 10.39 14.08 -7.07
N LEU A 175 9.10 13.83 -7.32
CA LEU A 175 8.09 13.63 -6.30
C LEU A 175 8.02 12.14 -5.92
N LYS A 176 7.38 11.85 -4.79
CA LYS A 176 7.04 10.51 -4.33
C LYS A 176 5.54 10.32 -4.18
N LEU A 177 5.05 9.21 -4.72
CA LEU A 177 3.73 8.68 -4.42
C LEU A 177 3.88 7.53 -3.41
N PHE A 178 3.18 7.63 -2.28
CA PHE A 178 3.04 6.57 -1.30
C PHE A 178 1.66 5.95 -1.41
N LEU A 179 1.59 4.63 -1.54
CA LEU A 179 0.38 3.83 -1.33
C LEU A 179 0.48 3.20 0.06
N ILE A 180 -0.41 3.58 0.98
CA ILE A 180 -0.32 3.20 2.39
C ILE A 180 -1.61 2.49 2.81
N CYS A 181 -1.50 1.27 3.34
CA CYS A 181 -2.64 0.53 3.90
C CYS A 181 -2.98 1.08 5.29
N ASP A 182 -4.25 1.09 5.69
CA ASP A 182 -4.64 1.47 7.07
C ASP A 182 -4.63 0.31 8.07
N SER A 183 -4.40 -0.92 7.59
CA SER A 183 -4.71 -2.15 8.32
C SER A 183 -3.56 -3.14 8.42
N TYR A 184 -2.67 -3.23 7.43
CA TYR A 184 -1.58 -4.21 7.42
C TYR A 184 -0.21 -3.51 7.41
N MET A 185 0.75 -4.11 8.10
CA MET A 185 2.14 -3.63 8.12
C MET A 185 2.92 -4.29 6.99
N GLY A 186 3.81 -3.53 6.34
CA GLY A 186 4.72 -4.07 5.32
C GLY A 186 4.13 -4.17 3.91
N VAL A 187 2.95 -3.60 3.67
CA VAL A 187 2.32 -3.52 2.33
C VAL A 187 2.46 -2.12 1.71
N ASP A 188 3.00 -1.16 2.46
CA ASP A 188 3.16 0.20 1.95
C ASP A 188 4.17 0.22 0.81
N GLN A 189 3.83 0.91 -0.28
CA GLN A 189 4.64 0.99 -1.49
C GLN A 189 4.98 2.45 -1.82
N GLU A 190 6.18 2.68 -2.35
CA GLU A 190 6.67 4.00 -2.75
C GLU A 190 7.04 4.02 -4.24
N PHE A 191 6.63 5.08 -4.93
CA PHE A 191 6.90 5.26 -6.35
C PHE A 191 7.47 6.64 -6.62
N VAL A 192 8.49 6.70 -7.47
CA VAL A 192 9.05 7.95 -7.95
C VAL A 192 8.15 8.52 -9.06
N VAL A 193 7.77 9.79 -8.93
CA VAL A 193 6.98 10.54 -9.90
C VAL A 193 7.80 11.72 -10.39
N LYS A 194 8.27 11.65 -11.63
CA LYS A 194 9.05 12.73 -12.24
C LYS A 194 8.11 13.66 -12.99
N ILE A 195 8.25 14.96 -12.73
CA ILE A 195 7.58 16.02 -13.46
C ILE A 195 8.62 17.02 -13.96
N ASN A 196 8.37 17.63 -15.12
CA ASN A 196 9.19 18.71 -15.65
C ASN A 196 8.33 19.97 -15.69
N VAL A 197 8.60 20.90 -14.79
CA VAL A 197 7.86 22.15 -14.64
C VAL A 197 8.45 23.19 -15.58
N GLN A 198 7.62 23.81 -16.41
CA GLN A 198 8.00 24.83 -17.37
C GLN A 198 7.68 26.23 -16.84
N GLU A 199 8.35 27.24 -17.38
CA GLU A 199 8.04 28.64 -17.11
C GLU A 199 6.68 28.99 -17.73
N GLY A 200 5.79 29.60 -16.94
CA GLY A 200 4.53 30.09 -17.47
C GLY A 200 4.77 31.23 -18.42
N GLY A 201 4.15 31.19 -19.60
CA GLY A 201 4.07 32.38 -20.42
C GLY A 201 3.25 33.42 -19.66
N ASP A 202 3.81 34.61 -19.42
CA ASP A 202 3.07 35.78 -18.93
C ASP A 202 1.80 35.93 -19.77
N SER A 203 0.67 35.44 -19.26
CA SER A 203 -0.66 35.75 -19.79
C SER A 203 -1.28 36.85 -18.95
N ASP A 204 -0.51 37.93 -18.77
CA ASP A 204 -0.96 39.23 -18.26
C ASP A 204 -0.50 40.32 -19.25
N GLU A 205 -1.01 40.26 -20.48
CA GLU A 205 -1.28 41.49 -21.23
C GLU A 205 -2.80 41.63 -21.31
N GLU A 206 -3.38 42.25 -20.28
CA GLU A 206 -4.63 42.98 -20.42
C GLU A 206 -4.42 44.05 -21.50
N GLU A 207 -4.71 43.71 -22.77
CA GLU A 207 -4.99 44.72 -23.79
C GLU A 207 -6.37 45.34 -23.51
N ASP A 208 -6.42 46.18 -22.49
CA ASP A 208 -7.38 47.29 -22.42
C ASP A 208 -7.06 48.23 -23.59
N SER A 209 -7.70 47.99 -24.74
CA SER A 209 -7.61 48.84 -25.93
C SER A 209 -9.02 49.32 -26.34
N ASP A 210 -9.35 50.52 -25.84
CA ASP A 210 -10.35 51.53 -26.30
C ASP A 210 -11.68 51.06 -26.95
#